data_AF-A0A7W6S6V9-F1
#
_entry.id   AF-A0A7W6S6V9-F1
#
_cell.length_a   1.000
_cell.length_b   1.000
_cell.length_c   1.000
_cell.angle_alpha   90.00
_cell.angle_beta   90.00
_cell.angle_gamma   90.00
#
_symmetry.space_group_name_H-M   'P 1'
#
loop_
_entity.id
_entity.type
_entity.pdbx_description
1 polymer ?
#
loop_
_entity_poly.entity_id
_entity_poly.type
_entity_poly.pdbx_seq_one_letter_code
_entity_poly.pdbx_strand_id
1 'polypeptide(L)'
;MAYASKNPDLVISEAQVVTKATVAAADRLGLSARTLAGIVGVSEASVSRMKRLDHLLEKGTKPFELALLLIRLFRSLDAITGGDEQVARAWLKNHNTALSGIPADKILSISGLTDVLAYLDARRALV
;
A
#
# COMPACT_ATOMS: atom_id res chain seq x y z
N MET A 1 -6.08 46.91 -18.49
CA MET A 1 -6.63 46.29 -17.27
C MET A 1 -6.45 44.78 -17.38
N ALA A 2 -5.57 44.22 -16.57
CA ALA A 2 -5.17 42.81 -16.64
C ALA A 2 -6.12 41.93 -15.83
N TYR A 3 -6.73 40.93 -16.47
CA TYR A 3 -7.37 39.81 -15.78
C TYR A 3 -6.35 38.68 -15.73
N ALA A 4 -5.54 38.64 -14.65
CA ALA A 4 -4.64 37.52 -14.40
C ALA A 4 -5.47 36.34 -13.89
N SER A 5 -5.58 35.30 -14.70
CA SER A 5 -6.17 34.01 -14.33
C SER A 5 -5.36 33.36 -13.20
N LYS A 6 -5.75 33.56 -11.95
CA LYS A 6 -5.30 32.73 -10.83
C LYS A 6 -6.10 31.44 -10.82
N ASN A 7 -5.64 30.45 -11.58
CA ASN A 7 -5.81 29.08 -11.15
C ASN A 7 -4.46 28.39 -11.39
N PRO A 8 -3.56 28.35 -10.40
CA PRO A 8 -2.37 27.53 -10.53
C PRO A 8 -2.89 26.10 -10.63
N ASP A 9 -2.64 25.44 -11.76
CA ASP A 9 -2.95 24.03 -11.94
C ASP A 9 -2.52 23.28 -10.66
N LEU A 10 -3.46 22.58 -10.04
CA LEU A 10 -3.21 21.79 -8.83
C LEU A 10 -2.18 20.71 -9.18
N VAL A 11 -0.89 21.01 -9.00
CA VAL A 11 0.19 20.03 -9.19
C VAL A 11 0.10 19.05 -8.03
N ILE A 12 -0.50 17.89 -8.26
CA ILE A 12 -0.53 16.80 -7.29
C ILE A 12 0.90 16.24 -7.17
N SER A 13 1.47 16.28 -5.97
CA SER A 13 2.82 15.74 -5.74
C SER A 13 2.84 14.20 -5.71
N GLU A 14 3.99 13.60 -6.00
CA GLU A 14 4.19 12.15 -5.85
C GLU A 14 3.90 11.68 -4.42
N ALA A 15 4.27 12.48 -3.42
CA ALA A 15 3.99 12.21 -2.02
C ALA A 15 2.47 12.12 -1.75
N GLN A 16 1.67 13.02 -2.35
CA GLN A 16 0.21 12.96 -2.26
C GLN A 16 -0.35 11.71 -2.94
N VAL A 17 0.12 11.36 -4.14
CA VAL A 17 -0.32 10.17 -4.88
C VAL A 17 -0.02 8.90 -4.10
N VAL A 18 1.23 8.72 -3.65
CA VAL A 18 1.66 7.53 -2.91
C VAL A 18 0.94 7.43 -1.57
N THR A 19 0.78 8.52 -0.84
CA THR A 19 0.04 8.52 0.43
C THR A 19 -1.40 8.06 0.23
N LYS A 20 -2.10 8.63 -0.76
CA LYS A 20 -3.50 8.26 -1.08
C LYS A 20 -3.60 6.81 -1.55
N ALA A 21 -2.70 6.38 -2.43
CA ALA A 21 -2.68 5.01 -2.96
C ALA A 21 -2.40 3.97 -1.86
N THR A 22 -1.52 4.30 -0.92
CA THR A 22 -1.18 3.44 0.24
C THR A 22 -2.39 3.22 1.14
N VAL A 23 -3.10 4.31 1.49
CA VAL A 23 -4.33 4.23 2.29
C VAL A 23 -5.39 3.41 1.56
N ALA A 24 -5.60 3.68 0.26
CA ALA A 24 -6.58 2.95 -0.54
C ALA A 24 -6.25 1.45 -0.65
N ALA A 25 -4.98 1.09 -0.86
CA ALA A 25 -4.55 -0.30 -0.89
C ALA A 25 -4.81 -0.99 0.46
N ALA A 26 -4.49 -0.34 1.57
CA ALA A 26 -4.74 -0.88 2.90
C ALA A 26 -6.23 -1.11 3.17
N ASP A 27 -7.10 -0.15 2.82
CA ASP A 27 -8.55 -0.27 3.02
C ASP A 27 -9.14 -1.42 2.16
N ARG A 28 -8.70 -1.57 0.91
CA ARG A 28 -9.10 -2.67 0.01
C ARG A 28 -8.59 -4.04 0.45
N LEU A 29 -7.41 -4.10 1.05
CA LEU A 29 -6.87 -5.32 1.66
C LEU A 29 -7.46 -5.60 3.05
N GLY A 30 -8.23 -4.67 3.62
CA GLY A 30 -8.82 -4.80 4.96
C GLY A 30 -7.78 -4.77 6.07
N LEU A 31 -6.68 -4.03 5.85
CA LEU A 31 -5.64 -3.79 6.85
C LEU A 31 -6.11 -2.71 7.83
N SER A 32 -5.90 -2.96 9.11
CA SER A 32 -6.17 -1.95 10.14
C SER A 32 -5.16 -0.79 10.06
N ALA A 33 -5.48 0.36 10.66
CA ALA A 33 -4.55 1.47 10.78
C ALA A 33 -3.25 1.06 11.51
N ARG A 34 -3.37 0.22 12.55
CA ARG A 34 -2.23 -0.37 13.26
C ARG A 34 -1.35 -1.22 12.36
N THR A 35 -1.97 -2.11 11.58
CA THR A 35 -1.24 -2.98 10.66
C THR A 35 -0.52 -2.16 9.60
N LEU A 36 -1.20 -1.19 8.99
CA LEU A 36 -0.60 -0.29 8.01
C LEU A 36 0.58 0.48 8.62
N ALA A 37 0.40 1.04 9.82
CA ALA A 37 1.44 1.77 10.54
C ALA A 37 2.70 0.91 10.75
N GLY A 38 2.53 -0.35 11.14
CA GLY A 38 3.62 -1.32 11.28
C GLY A 38 4.33 -1.64 9.95
N ILE A 39 3.58 -1.79 8.86
CA ILE A 39 4.13 -2.08 7.53
C ILE A 39 4.98 -0.92 7.00
N VAL A 40 4.47 0.32 7.09
CA VAL A 40 5.15 1.49 6.49
C VAL A 40 6.06 2.22 7.47
N GLY A 41 6.15 1.78 8.72
CA GLY A 41 7.07 2.34 9.72
C GLY A 41 6.70 3.74 10.19
N VAL A 42 5.41 4.00 10.42
CA VAL A 42 4.89 5.26 10.98
C VAL A 42 4.00 4.99 12.20
N SER A 43 3.52 6.04 12.85
CA SER A 43 2.55 5.90 13.96
C SER A 43 1.11 5.71 13.46
N GLU A 44 0.23 5.12 14.27
CA GLU A 44 -1.23 5.06 13.98
C GLU A 44 -1.82 6.46 13.79
N ALA A 45 -1.35 7.45 14.55
CA ALA A 45 -1.76 8.85 14.40
C ALA A 45 -1.32 9.45 13.04
N SER A 46 -0.13 9.08 12.55
CA SER A 46 0.32 9.43 11.21
C SER A 46 -0.59 8.81 10.15
N VAL A 47 -0.98 7.54 10.29
CA VAL A 47 -1.95 6.91 9.39
C VAL A 47 -3.28 7.65 9.38
N SER A 48 -3.79 8.07 10.54
CA SER A 48 -5.01 8.89 10.59
C SER A 48 -4.89 10.21 9.83
N ARG A 49 -3.73 10.87 9.89
CA ARG A 49 -3.46 12.10 9.13
C ARG A 49 -3.27 11.83 7.63
N MET A 50 -2.65 10.71 7.26
CA MET A 50 -2.53 10.27 5.86
C MET A 50 -3.90 10.12 5.18
N LYS A 51 -4.91 9.62 5.90
CA LYS A 51 -6.29 9.51 5.38
C LYS A 51 -6.89 10.87 4.96
N ARG A 52 -6.44 11.96 5.59
CA ARG A 52 -6.87 13.33 5.27
C ARG A 52 -5.83 14.10 4.43
N LEU A 53 -4.72 13.45 4.06
CA LEU A 53 -3.57 14.06 3.40
C LEU A 53 -2.88 15.18 4.23
N ASP A 54 -3.10 15.19 5.56
CA ASP A 54 -2.41 16.08 6.52
C ASP A 54 -1.00 15.58 6.89
N HIS A 55 -0.67 14.36 6.50
CA HIS A 55 0.67 13.77 6.62
C HIS A 55 0.97 13.01 5.34
N LEU A 56 1.98 13.47 4.62
CA LEU A 56 2.42 12.86 3.37
C LEU A 56 3.66 12.00 3.62
N LEU A 57 3.70 10.88 2.92
CA LEU A 57 4.90 10.07 2.80
C LEU A 57 5.82 10.77 1.80
N GLU A 58 6.91 11.36 2.28
CA GLU A 58 7.81 12.16 1.44
C GLU A 58 8.78 11.27 0.65
N LYS A 59 9.02 11.63 -0.61
CA LYS A 59 9.96 10.91 -1.48
C LYS A 59 11.36 10.88 -0.86
N GLY A 60 12.04 9.73 -0.96
CA GLY A 60 13.37 9.53 -0.39
C GLY A 60 13.36 9.17 1.10
N THR A 61 12.18 9.02 1.70
CA THR A 61 12.04 8.49 3.07
C THR A 61 11.73 7.00 3.05
N LYS A 62 12.18 6.28 4.08
CA LYS A 62 11.88 4.85 4.25
C LYS A 62 10.38 4.53 4.24
N PRO A 63 9.49 5.30 4.92
CA PRO A 63 8.05 5.07 4.83
C PRO A 63 7.48 5.15 3.40
N PHE A 64 8.01 6.05 2.57
CA PHE A 64 7.60 6.16 1.17
C PHE A 64 8.00 4.92 0.37
N GLU A 65 9.22 4.41 0.56
CA GLU A 65 9.68 3.18 -0.10
C GLU A 65 8.86 1.95 0.33
N LEU A 66 8.57 1.81 1.63
CA LEU A 66 7.73 0.73 2.16
C LEU A 66 6.28 0.81 1.65
N ALA A 67 5.74 2.03 1.52
CA ALA A 67 4.45 2.26 0.90
C ALA A 67 4.41 1.81 -0.57
N LEU A 68 5.46 2.09 -1.34
CA LEU A 68 5.55 1.60 -2.73
C LEU A 68 5.57 0.07 -2.81
N LEU A 69 6.26 -0.61 -1.90
CA LEU A 69 6.25 -2.08 -1.82
C LEU A 69 4.84 -2.60 -1.51
N LEU A 70 4.14 -1.98 -0.54
CA LEU A 70 2.76 -2.36 -0.21
C LEU A 70 1.80 -2.13 -1.39
N ILE A 71 1.92 -1.01 -2.10
CA ILE A 71 1.13 -0.72 -3.30
C ILE A 71 1.39 -1.79 -4.38
N ARG A 72 2.66 -2.17 -4.60
CA ARG A 72 3.02 -3.20 -5.58
C ARG A 72 2.47 -4.58 -5.16
N LEU A 73 2.52 -4.91 -3.87
CA LEU A 73 1.92 -6.12 -3.32
C LEU A 73 0.42 -6.16 -3.57
N PHE A 74 -0.29 -5.07 -3.24
CA PHE A 74 -1.72 -4.94 -3.51
C PHE A 74 -2.04 -5.18 -4.99
N ARG A 75 -1.34 -4.49 -5.90
CA ARG A 75 -1.57 -4.65 -7.35
C ARG A 75 -1.30 -6.07 -7.86
N SER A 76 -0.31 -6.74 -7.29
CA SER A 76 0.04 -8.11 -7.68
C SER A 76 -1.00 -9.11 -7.19
N LEU A 77 -1.50 -8.91 -5.96
CA LEU A 77 -2.58 -9.72 -5.42
C LEU A 77 -3.89 -9.50 -6.18
N ASP A 78 -4.21 -8.24 -6.48
CA ASP A 78 -5.39 -7.85 -7.27
C ASP A 78 -5.40 -8.55 -8.65
N ALA A 79 -4.25 -8.57 -9.33
CA ALA A 79 -4.11 -9.25 -10.63
C ALA A 79 -4.39 -10.76 -10.55
N ILE A 80 -3.87 -11.46 -9.55
CA ILE A 80 -4.07 -12.92 -9.43
C ILE A 80 -5.43 -13.31 -8.82
N THR A 81 -6.15 -12.34 -8.25
CA THR A 81 -7.51 -12.53 -7.70
C THR A 81 -8.59 -12.02 -8.63
N GLY A 82 -8.22 -11.50 -9.82
CA GLY A 82 -9.17 -10.96 -10.79
C GLY A 82 -9.91 -9.72 -10.30
N GLY A 83 -9.32 -8.97 -9.37
CA GLY A 83 -9.94 -7.80 -8.75
C GLY A 83 -10.99 -8.11 -7.68
N ASP A 84 -11.17 -9.37 -7.28
CA ASP A 84 -12.10 -9.74 -6.21
C ASP A 84 -11.48 -9.40 -4.84
N GLU A 85 -11.97 -8.31 -4.23
CA GLU A 85 -11.50 -7.87 -2.92
C GLU A 85 -11.74 -8.90 -1.80
N GLN A 86 -12.80 -9.70 -1.87
CA GLN A 86 -13.08 -10.70 -0.82
C GLN A 86 -12.05 -11.82 -0.91
N VAL A 87 -11.73 -12.26 -2.13
CA VAL A 87 -10.68 -13.25 -2.37
C VAL A 87 -9.32 -12.70 -1.96
N ALA A 88 -8.98 -11.45 -2.31
CA ALA A 88 -7.73 -10.81 -1.91
C ALA A 88 -7.59 -10.72 -0.38
N ARG A 89 -8.64 -10.28 0.32
CA ARG A 89 -8.67 -10.22 1.79
C ARG A 89 -8.51 -11.61 2.41
N ALA A 90 -9.21 -12.62 1.88
CA ALA A 90 -9.12 -13.98 2.37
C ALA A 90 -7.72 -14.57 2.15
N TRP A 91 -7.12 -14.35 0.97
CA TRP A 91 -5.77 -14.80 0.65
C TRP A 91 -4.74 -14.20 1.61
N LEU A 92 -4.89 -12.90 1.94
CA LEU A 92 -3.95 -12.22 2.84
C LEU A 92 -4.07 -12.70 4.30
N LYS A 93 -5.27 -13.09 4.74
CA LYS A 93 -5.57 -13.48 6.14
C LYS A 93 -5.43 -14.97 6.43
N ASN A 94 -5.53 -15.82 5.41
CA ASN A 94 -5.45 -17.27 5.58
C ASN A 94 -4.02 -17.78 5.52
N HIS A 95 -3.78 -18.94 6.13
CA HIS A 95 -2.50 -19.62 6.02
C HIS A 95 -2.20 -19.94 4.55
N ASN A 96 -1.02 -19.54 4.09
CA ASN A 96 -0.53 -19.82 2.76
C ASN A 96 0.63 -20.83 2.84
N THR A 97 0.40 -22.03 2.31
CA THR A 97 1.35 -23.15 2.37
C THR A 97 2.68 -22.83 1.69
N ALA A 98 2.66 -22.15 0.54
CA ALA A 98 3.89 -21.80 -0.17
C ALA A 98 4.74 -20.76 0.57
N LEU A 99 4.09 -19.91 1.37
CA LEU A 99 4.77 -18.94 2.22
C LEU A 99 5.05 -19.50 3.62
N SER A 100 4.51 -20.66 3.98
CA SER A 100 4.56 -21.24 5.34
C SER A 100 4.12 -20.24 6.42
N GLY A 101 2.93 -19.65 6.26
CA GLY A 101 2.34 -18.74 7.25
C GLY A 101 1.25 -17.85 6.68
N ILE A 102 0.72 -16.97 7.54
CA ILE A 102 -0.29 -15.99 7.15
C ILE A 102 0.41 -14.79 6.50
N PRO A 103 0.08 -14.42 5.25
CA PRO A 103 0.73 -13.30 4.57
C PRO A 103 0.63 -11.97 5.34
N ALA A 104 -0.53 -11.67 5.94
CA ALA A 104 -0.73 -10.45 6.73
C ALA A 104 0.26 -10.32 7.90
N ASP A 105 0.67 -11.43 8.53
CA ASP A 105 1.64 -11.42 9.62
C ASP A 105 3.06 -11.23 9.09
N LYS A 106 3.38 -11.87 7.95
CA LYS A 106 4.71 -11.80 7.34
C LYS A 106 5.07 -10.39 6.89
N ILE A 107 4.12 -9.67 6.27
CA ILE A 107 4.36 -8.33 5.71
C ILE A 107 4.63 -7.26 6.78
N LEU A 108 4.50 -7.56 8.07
CA LEU A 108 4.90 -6.68 9.17
C LEU A 108 6.42 -6.51 9.29
N SER A 109 7.19 -7.43 8.71
CA SER A 109 8.64 -7.31 8.59
C SER A 109 9.02 -6.90 7.17
N ILE A 110 10.12 -6.16 7.01
CA ILE A 110 10.60 -5.75 5.68
C ILE A 110 10.93 -6.97 4.82
N SER A 111 11.62 -7.97 5.39
CA SER A 111 11.94 -9.22 4.69
C SER A 111 10.68 -9.98 4.29
N GLY A 112 9.72 -10.14 5.20
CA GLY A 112 8.46 -10.81 4.87
C GLY A 112 7.62 -10.04 3.84
N LEU A 113 7.64 -8.71 3.86
CA LEU A 113 7.01 -7.89 2.82
C LEU A 113 7.62 -8.14 1.45
N THR A 114 8.95 -8.17 1.36
CA THR A 114 9.65 -8.46 0.10
C THR A 114 9.45 -9.90 -0.38
N ASP A 115 9.41 -10.87 0.54
CA ASP A 115 9.22 -12.29 0.20
C ASP A 115 7.81 -12.55 -0.35
N VAL A 116 6.79 -12.01 0.32
CA VAL A 116 5.39 -12.13 -0.11
C VAL A 116 5.19 -11.45 -1.46
N LEU A 117 5.79 -10.28 -1.66
CA LEU A 117 5.75 -9.57 -2.93
C LEU A 117 6.43 -10.37 -4.05
N ALA A 118 7.63 -10.90 -3.82
CA ALA A 118 8.35 -11.71 -4.82
C ALA A 118 7.53 -12.93 -5.26
N TYR A 119 6.87 -13.59 -4.31
CA TYR A 119 5.97 -14.70 -4.58
C TYR A 119 4.77 -14.30 -5.47
N LEU A 120 4.12 -13.17 -5.18
CA LEU A 120 2.99 -12.68 -5.98
C LEU A 120 3.43 -12.26 -7.38
N ASP A 121 4.60 -11.64 -7.50
CA ASP A 121 5.20 -11.25 -8.78
C ASP A 121 5.47 -12.48 -9.66
N ALA A 122 6.00 -13.56 -9.07
CA ALA A 122 6.22 -14.82 -9.78
C ALA A 122 4.89 -15.45 -10.23
N ARG A 123 3.84 -15.40 -9.40
CA ARG A 123 2.53 -15.95 -9.75
C ARG A 123 1.82 -15.18 -10.86
N ARG A 124 1.91 -13.85 -10.86
CA ARG A 124 1.25 -13.05 -11.90
C ARG A 124 1.88 -13.21 -13.28
N ALA A 125 3.16 -13.59 -13.35
CA ALA A 125 3.86 -13.79 -14.61
C ALA A 125 3.41 -15.06 -15.37
N LEU A 126 2.63 -15.93 -14.72
CA LEU A 126 2.12 -17.18 -15.30
C LEU A 126 0.72 -17.04 -15.92
N VAL A 127 0.10 -15.86 -15.80
CA VAL A 127 -1.27 -15.58 -16.28
C VAL A 127 -1.22 -14.77 -17.57
#